data_AF-A0A1B6L039-F1
#
_entry.id   AF-A0A1B6L039-F1
#
_cell.length_a   1.000
_cell.length_b   1.000
_cell.length_c   1.000
_cell.angle_alpha   90.00
_cell.angle_beta   90.00
_cell.angle_gamma   90.00
#
_symmetry.space_group_name_H-M   'P 1'
#
loop_
_entity.id
_entity.type
_entity.pdbx_description
1 polymer ?
#
loop_
_entity_poly.entity_id
_entity_poly.type
_entity_poly.pdbx_seq_one_letter_code
_entity_poly.pdbx_strand_id
1 'polypeptide(L)'
;QLAAAKFRLRCGNSLLVVSVYRIPLYNCDIFFDCLSHFLDVTFRKPINAVIVGDFNINILKESFTTTRFVNIMSSFGLRHTISTYTREFKNSRTAIDNIFTNIPEHMISSGVVAAALS
;
A
#
# COMPACT_ATOMS: atom_id res chain seq x y z
N GLN A 1 -8.72 0.28 9.71
CA GLN A 1 -8.63 1.73 9.97
C GLN A 1 -7.88 2.37 8.82
N LEU A 2 -8.28 3.59 8.44
CA LEU A 2 -7.64 4.34 7.36
C LEU A 2 -7.50 5.79 7.80
N ALA A 3 -6.32 6.35 7.62
CA ALA A 3 -6.04 7.77 7.81
C ALA A 3 -5.40 8.32 6.53
N ALA A 4 -5.77 9.53 6.13
CA ALA A 4 -5.23 10.17 4.93
C ALA A 4 -4.86 11.62 5.22
N ALA A 5 -3.72 12.05 4.69
CA ALA A 5 -3.25 13.42 4.78
C ALA A 5 -2.77 13.91 3.41
N LYS A 6 -3.16 15.12 3.04
CA LYS A 6 -2.71 15.78 1.81
C LYS A 6 -1.67 16.84 2.16
N PHE A 7 -0.47 16.66 1.65
CA PHE A 7 0.64 17.60 1.77
C PHE A 7 0.73 18.48 0.53
N ARG A 8 0.93 19.79 0.72
CA ARG A 8 1.33 20.71 -0.34
C ARG A 8 2.84 20.89 -0.28
N LEU A 9 3.53 20.45 -1.33
CA LEU A 9 4.99 20.54 -1.44
C LEU A 9 5.39 21.96 -1.84
N ARG A 10 6.63 22.35 -1.49
CA ARG A 10 7.17 23.68 -1.84
C ARG A 10 7.31 23.89 -3.34
N CYS A 11 7.42 22.82 -4.12
CA CYS A 11 7.40 22.86 -5.58
C CYS A 11 6.00 23.09 -6.19
N GLY A 12 4.97 23.30 -5.37
CA GLY A 12 3.58 23.52 -5.82
C GLY A 12 2.75 22.23 -6.01
N ASN A 13 3.41 21.08 -6.12
CA ASN A 13 2.74 19.78 -6.24
C ASN A 13 2.07 19.35 -4.93
N SER A 14 1.06 18.50 -5.03
CA SER A 14 0.45 17.84 -3.86
C SER A 14 0.87 16.38 -3.76
N LEU A 15 1.09 15.92 -2.53
CA LEU A 15 1.33 14.52 -2.20
C LEU A 15 0.23 14.05 -1.25
N LEU A 16 -0.47 13.00 -1.63
CA LEU A 16 -1.38 12.29 -0.74
C LEU A 16 -0.62 11.17 -0.04
N VAL A 17 -0.74 11.10 1.28
CA VAL A 17 -0.27 9.94 2.06
C VAL A 17 -1.48 9.29 2.72
N VAL A 18 -1.64 7.99 2.52
CA VAL A 18 -2.71 7.19 3.11
C VAL A 18 -2.07 6.10 3.95
N SER A 19 -2.41 6.05 5.23
CA SER A 19 -2.04 4.98 6.14
C SER A 19 -3.22 4.03 6.34
N VAL A 20 -2.99 2.73 6.14
CA VAL A 20 -4.01 1.69 6.20
C VAL A 20 -3.60 0.62 7.20
N TYR A 21 -4.53 0.26 8.08
CA TYR A 21 -4.43 -0.94 8.89
C TYR A 21 -5.62 -1.85 8.63
N ARG A 22 -5.37 -3.06 8.10
CA ARG A 22 -6.39 -4.12 7.97
C ARG A 22 -6.23 -5.11 9.12
N ILE A 23 -7.32 -5.31 9.86
CA ILE A 23 -7.40 -6.34 10.91
C ILE A 23 -7.43 -7.73 10.24
N PRO A 24 -6.53 -8.67 10.59
CA PRO A 24 -6.38 -9.95 9.90
C PRO A 24 -7.62 -10.84 9.97
N LEU A 25 -8.36 -10.76 11.08
CA LEU A 25 -9.52 -11.59 11.38
C LEU A 25 -10.79 -11.21 10.59
N TYR A 26 -10.80 -10.03 9.97
CA TYR A 26 -11.98 -9.54 9.24
C TYR A 26 -11.95 -9.95 7.78
N ASN A 27 -13.15 -10.08 7.21
CA ASN A 27 -13.35 -10.50 5.83
C ASN A 27 -12.60 -9.57 4.84
N CYS A 28 -11.80 -10.17 3.96
CA CYS A 28 -11.01 -9.45 2.97
C CYS A 28 -11.85 -8.72 1.92
N ASP A 29 -13.00 -9.27 1.53
CA ASP A 29 -13.86 -8.69 0.49
C ASP A 29 -14.46 -7.37 0.96
N ILE A 30 -14.95 -7.31 2.21
CA ILE A 30 -15.42 -6.05 2.82
C ILE A 30 -14.30 -5.00 2.82
N PHE A 31 -13.08 -5.40 3.17
CA PHE A 31 -11.93 -4.52 3.13
C PHE A 31 -11.65 -4.02 1.70
N PHE A 32 -11.70 -4.89 0.70
CA PHE A 32 -11.46 -4.54 -0.71
C PHE A 32 -12.53 -3.61 -1.27
N ASP A 33 -13.79 -3.79 -0.89
CA ASP A 33 -14.88 -2.92 -1.32
C ASP A 33 -14.72 -1.51 -0.71
N CYS A 34 -14.40 -1.44 0.59
CA CYS A 34 -14.09 -0.16 1.25
C CYS A 34 -12.86 0.53 0.66
N LEU A 35 -11.79 -0.23 0.39
CA LEU A 35 -10.56 0.29 -0.20
C LEU A 35 -10.82 0.83 -1.61
N SER A 36 -11.50 0.07 -2.46
CA SER A 36 -11.84 0.47 -3.83
C SER A 36 -12.68 1.75 -3.83
N HIS A 37 -13.72 1.81 -2.99
CA HIS A 37 -14.55 3.00 -2.86
C HIS A 37 -13.75 4.23 -2.40
N PHE A 38 -12.85 4.07 -1.42
CA PHE A 38 -11.97 5.14 -0.98
C PHE A 38 -11.05 5.64 -2.11
N LEU A 39 -10.44 4.72 -2.86
CA LEU A 39 -9.57 5.07 -3.98
C LEU A 39 -10.34 5.78 -5.09
N ASP A 40 -11.53 5.31 -5.45
CA ASP A 40 -12.41 5.95 -6.44
C ASP A 40 -12.75 7.39 -6.09
N VAL A 41 -13.07 7.67 -4.83
CA VAL A 41 -13.37 9.03 -4.37
C VAL A 41 -12.11 9.91 -4.36
N THR A 42 -10.97 9.33 -3.99
CA THR A 42 -9.73 10.07 -3.75
C THR A 42 -8.96 10.39 -5.04
N PHE A 43 -8.98 9.50 -6.02
CA PHE A 43 -8.23 9.60 -7.28
C PHE A 43 -9.04 10.23 -8.42
N ARG A 44 -10.16 10.91 -8.11
CA ARG A 44 -10.96 11.68 -9.10
C ARG A 44 -10.16 12.76 -9.86
N LYS A 45 -9.04 13.20 -9.29
CA LYS A 45 -8.11 14.13 -9.92
C LYS A 45 -6.71 13.55 -9.86
N PRO A 46 -5.84 13.79 -10.87
CA PRO A 46 -4.45 13.39 -10.82
C PRO A 46 -3.77 13.89 -9.54
N ILE A 47 -3.24 12.96 -8.75
CA ILE A 47 -2.51 13.26 -7.51
C ILE A 47 -1.43 12.20 -7.31
N ASN A 48 -0.24 12.64 -6.93
CA ASN A 48 0.81 11.74 -6.48
C ASN A 48 0.42 11.19 -5.10
N ALA A 49 0.49 9.88 -4.94
CA ALA A 49 0.04 9.20 -3.74
C ALA A 49 1.05 8.17 -3.25
N VAL A 50 1.13 8.04 -1.93
CA VAL A 50 1.77 6.94 -1.22
C VAL A 50 0.73 6.32 -0.31
N ILE A 51 0.47 5.02 -0.49
CA ILE A 51 -0.42 4.25 0.37
C ILE A 51 0.43 3.23 1.10
N VAL A 52 0.40 3.26 2.42
CA VAL A 52 1.30 2.49 3.28
C VAL A 52 0.53 1.87 4.43
N GLY A 53 1.00 0.72 4.92
CA GLY A 53 0.66 0.24 6.26
C GLY A 53 0.64 -1.28 6.34
N ASP A 54 0.05 -1.79 7.41
CA ASP A 54 -0.08 -3.22 7.68
C ASP A 54 -1.42 -3.73 7.12
N PHE A 55 -1.33 -4.45 6.00
CA PHE A 55 -2.50 -5.02 5.32
C PHE A 55 -2.83 -6.41 5.83
N ASN A 56 -1.95 -7.06 6.59
CA ASN A 56 -2.09 -8.47 6.95
C ASN A 56 -2.43 -9.38 5.74
N ILE A 57 -1.91 -9.04 4.55
CA ILE A 57 -2.01 -9.80 3.30
C ILE A 57 -0.59 -10.02 2.81
N ASN A 58 -0.13 -11.27 2.74
CA ASN A 58 1.23 -11.58 2.34
C ASN A 58 1.38 -11.42 0.82
N ILE A 59 1.97 -10.31 0.37
CA ILE A 59 2.06 -9.96 -1.06
C ILE A 59 2.97 -10.93 -1.84
N LEU A 60 3.92 -11.57 -1.15
CA LEU A 60 4.82 -12.57 -1.74
C LEU A 60 4.18 -13.97 -1.84
N LYS A 61 2.97 -14.16 -1.28
CA LYS A 61 2.23 -15.42 -1.39
C LYS A 61 1.28 -15.34 -2.57
N GLU A 62 1.43 -16.25 -3.52
CA GLU A 62 0.46 -16.44 -4.58
C GLU A 62 -0.88 -16.92 -4.00
N SER A 63 -1.90 -16.08 -4.14
CA SER A 63 -3.26 -16.38 -3.69
C SER A 63 -4.26 -15.49 -4.41
N PHE A 64 -5.51 -15.93 -4.50
CA PHE A 64 -6.59 -15.10 -5.06
C PHE A 64 -6.71 -13.75 -4.34
N THR A 65 -6.57 -13.74 -3.02
CA THR A 65 -6.57 -12.52 -2.20
C THR A 65 -5.44 -11.57 -2.59
N THR A 66 -4.23 -12.09 -2.76
CA THR A 66 -3.05 -11.30 -3.18
C THR A 66 -3.25 -10.72 -4.57
N THR A 67 -3.69 -11.54 -5.53
CA THR A 67 -3.97 -11.08 -6.89
C THR A 67 -5.03 -9.99 -6.92
N ARG A 68 -6.15 -10.18 -6.18
CA ARG A 68 -7.21 -9.16 -6.07
C ARG A 68 -6.69 -7.87 -5.44
N PHE A 69 -5.89 -7.98 -4.38
CA PHE A 69 -5.30 -6.82 -3.72
C PHE A 69 -4.39 -6.00 -4.66
N VAL A 70 -3.48 -6.68 -5.37
CA VAL A 70 -2.57 -6.05 -6.33
C VAL A 70 -3.35 -5.45 -7.51
N ASN A 71 -4.38 -6.14 -8.01
CA ASN A 71 -5.21 -5.64 -9.11
C ASN A 71 -5.98 -4.37 -8.73
N ILE A 72 -6.55 -4.32 -7.52
CA ILE A 72 -7.22 -3.11 -7.01
C ILE A 72 -6.23 -1.96 -6.97
N MET A 73 -5.04 -2.13 -6.39
CA MET A 73 -4.04 -1.05 -6.36
C MET A 73 -3.63 -0.63 -7.78
N SER A 74 -3.37 -1.60 -8.65
CA SER A 74 -2.90 -1.38 -10.02
C SER A 74 -3.93 -0.66 -10.89
N SER A 75 -5.25 -0.85 -10.66
CA SER A 75 -6.29 -0.14 -11.40
C SER A 75 -6.29 1.36 -11.15
N PHE A 76 -5.67 1.84 -10.07
CA PHE A 76 -5.45 3.27 -9.79
C PHE A 76 -4.01 3.73 -10.10
N GLY A 77 -3.26 2.95 -10.88
CA GLY A 77 -1.88 3.25 -11.27
C GLY A 77 -0.87 3.13 -10.13
N LEU A 78 -1.24 2.46 -9.04
CA LEU A 78 -0.37 2.26 -7.89
C LEU A 78 0.42 0.97 -8.04
N ARG A 79 1.75 1.06 -7.96
CA ARG A 79 2.64 -0.12 -7.95
C ARG A 79 3.17 -0.38 -6.55
N HIS A 80 3.39 -1.65 -6.21
CA HIS A 80 4.06 -2.03 -4.97
C HIS A 80 5.55 -1.68 -5.04
N THR A 81 6.15 -1.36 -3.89
CA THR A 81 7.57 -1.00 -3.78
C THR A 81 8.36 -1.93 -2.86
N ILE A 82 7.67 -2.86 -2.20
CA ILE A 82 8.25 -3.86 -1.29
C ILE A 82 8.47 -5.16 -2.07
N SER A 83 9.71 -5.65 -2.08
CA SER A 83 10.14 -6.86 -2.80
C SER A 83 10.76 -7.93 -1.89
N THR A 84 10.79 -7.70 -0.58
CA THR A 84 11.30 -8.64 0.43
C THR A 84 10.39 -8.67 1.65
N TYR A 85 10.69 -9.54 2.61
CA TYR A 85 9.92 -9.70 3.83
C TYR A 85 9.95 -8.44 4.69
N THR A 86 8.81 -8.11 5.30
CA THR A 86 8.65 -6.98 6.22
C THR A 86 8.35 -7.41 7.65
N ARG A 87 8.02 -8.68 7.86
CA ARG A 87 7.88 -9.30 9.19
C ARG A 87 8.53 -10.68 9.21
N GLU A 88 9.49 -10.86 10.11
CA GLU A 88 10.11 -12.15 10.42
C GLU A 88 9.80 -12.51 11.88
N PHE A 89 9.14 -13.64 12.11
CA PHE A 89 8.78 -14.08 13.47
C PHE A 89 8.79 -15.61 13.58
N LYS A 90 9.54 -16.14 14.55
CA LYS A 90 9.59 -17.59 14.89
C LYS A 90 9.64 -18.50 13.65
N ASN A 91 10.54 -18.20 12.70
CA ASN A 91 10.76 -18.90 11.42
C ASN A 91 9.74 -18.66 10.31
N SER A 92 8.74 -17.79 10.52
CA SER A 92 7.87 -17.30 9.45
C SER A 92 8.44 -16.02 8.86
N ARG A 93 8.36 -15.89 7.53
CA ARG A 93 8.74 -14.68 6.79
C ARG A 93 7.57 -14.24 5.92
N THR A 94 7.08 -13.02 6.13
CA THR A 94 5.92 -12.50 5.42
C THR A 94 6.13 -11.05 5.00
N ALA A 95 5.49 -10.65 3.91
CA ALA A 95 5.47 -9.28 3.41
C ALA A 95 4.05 -8.72 3.52
N ILE A 96 3.67 -8.32 4.74
CA ILE A 96 2.30 -7.87 5.08
C ILE A 96 2.21 -6.36 5.27
N ASP A 97 3.31 -5.74 5.66
CA ASP A 97 3.50 -4.30 5.60
C ASP A 97 3.91 -3.93 4.17
N ASN A 98 3.12 -3.07 3.50
CA ASN A 98 3.31 -2.74 2.09
C ASN A 98 3.27 -1.23 1.85
N ILE A 99 3.98 -0.78 0.81
CA ILE A 99 3.97 0.59 0.32
C ILE A 99 3.67 0.58 -1.18
N PHE A 100 2.62 1.29 -1.57
CA PHE A 100 2.18 1.46 -2.95
C PHE A 100 2.27 2.93 -3.37
N THR A 101 2.65 3.19 -4.62
CA THR A 101 2.72 4.56 -5.14
C THR A 101 2.49 4.64 -6.65
N ASN A 102 1.97 5.78 -7.11
CA ASN A 102 1.87 6.14 -8.52
C ASN A 102 2.92 7.21 -8.92
N ILE A 103 3.86 7.56 -8.03
CA ILE A 103 4.92 8.52 -8.35
C ILE A 103 5.86 7.89 -9.39
N PRO A 104 6.18 8.56 -10.52
CA PRO A 104 7.02 7.99 -11.57
C PRO A 104 8.39 7.50 -11.07
N GLU A 105 8.90 6.39 -11.61
CA GLU A 105 10.18 5.80 -11.18
C GLU A 105 11.38 6.73 -11.36
N HIS A 106 11.38 7.58 -12.38
CA HIS A 106 12.46 8.56 -12.57
C HIS A 106 12.45 9.68 -11.49
N MET A 107 11.39 9.81 -10.69
CA MET A 107 11.28 10.80 -9.63
C MET A 107 11.63 10.24 -8.24
N ILE A 108 11.70 8.92 -8.07
CA ILE A 108 11.91 8.29 -6.78
C ILE A 108 12.88 7.11 -6.88
N SER A 109 13.69 6.91 -5.84
CA SER A 109 14.35 5.64 -5.59
C SER A 109 13.64 4.95 -4.44
N SER A 110 13.27 3.69 -4.61
CA SER A 110 12.61 2.89 -3.58
C SER A 110 13.39 1.60 -3.34
N GLY A 111 13.50 1.22 -2.07
CA GLY A 111 14.08 -0.05 -1.64
C GLY A 111 13.61 -0.36 -0.23
N VAL A 112 13.68 -1.64 0.15
CA VAL A 112 13.37 -2.05 1.53
C VAL A 112 14.59 -1.77 2.39
N VAL A 113 14.42 -0.86 3.35
CA VAL A 113 15.43 -0.65 4.40
C VAL A 113 15.26 -1.80 5.39
N ALA A 114 16.21 -2.73 5.42
CA ALA A 114 16.27 -3.79 6.41
C ALA A 114 16.60 -3.19 7.78
N ALA A 115 15.59 -2.63 8.45
CA ALA A 115 15.65 -2.29 9.85
C ALA A 115 15.07 -3.47 10.62
N ALA A 116 15.94 -4.28 11.21
CA ALA A 116 15.54 -5.28 12.20
C ALA A 116 14.99 -4.54 13.43
N LEU A 117 13.74 -4.11 13.37
CA LEU A 117 12.98 -3.76 14.57
C LEU A 117 12.30 -5.06 15.01
N SER A 118 13.11 -5.90 15.67
CA SER A 118 12.67 -7.07 16.44
C SER A 118 11.83 -6.63 17.64
#